data_AF-A0A7C2BRZ1-F1
#
_entry.id   AF-A0A7C2BRZ1-F1
#
_cell.length_a   1.000
_cell.length_b   1.000
_cell.length_c   1.000
_cell.angle_alpha   90.00
_cell.angle_beta   90.00
_cell.angle_gamma   90.00
#
_symmetry.space_group_name_H-M   'P 1'
#
loop_
_entity.id
_entity.type
_entity.pdbx_description
1 polymer ?
#
loop_
_entity_poly.entity_id
_entity_poly.type
_entity_poly.pdbx_seq_one_letter_code
_entity_poly.pdbx_strand_id
1 'polypeptide(L)'
;MNSNRFTEQWDNAKAAISILDGQVPYALALGNHDYGFVASDRTTLFLNSSTDTPPYFGTGTPYATQSSIGGFYIEPDATVKTDSSWHTFTANGEDFLVLALEWGPRDPVVAWAEIVVVAHPNHHVILTTHAYMYFDETRHDWATKGSSQLWNPHSYGTSSLAGGTNDGQELWDKLVKKYPNFIMTLNGHVLNDGAALLTSTGDHGNEVHQMLCNYQMLPEGGQGYLRIYTFKTDKETVEVKTYSPVLDQYYLGAQQEFNLQLSPSL
;
A
#
# COMPACT_ATOMS: atom_id res chain seq x y z
N MET A 1 -1.91 11.52 9.85
CA MET A 1 -3.11 10.66 9.91
C MET A 1 -4.31 11.48 9.47
N ASN A 2 -5.14 10.91 8.59
CA ASN A 2 -6.42 11.50 8.19
C ASN A 2 -7.57 10.75 8.87
N SER A 3 -8.70 11.42 9.06
CA SER A 3 -9.91 10.85 9.60
C SER A 3 -11.11 11.36 8.82
N ASN A 4 -12.07 10.49 8.51
CA ASN A 4 -13.32 10.89 7.88
C ASN A 4 -14.18 11.86 8.71
N ARG A 5 -13.73 12.26 9.91
CA ARG A 5 -14.39 13.19 10.83
C ARG A 5 -13.86 14.63 10.79
N PHE A 6 -12.71 14.88 10.15
CA PHE A 6 -12.06 16.20 10.15
C PHE A 6 -11.58 16.56 8.74
N THR A 7 -12.29 17.48 8.09
CA THR A 7 -11.96 17.92 6.72
C THR A 7 -10.59 18.59 6.63
N GLU A 8 -10.15 19.26 7.69
CA GLU A 8 -8.85 19.95 7.74
C GLU A 8 -7.67 18.97 7.56
N GLN A 9 -7.82 17.72 8.01
CA GLN A 9 -6.80 16.69 7.81
C GLN A 9 -6.67 16.32 6.32
N TRP A 10 -7.80 16.23 5.63
CA TRP A 10 -7.86 15.93 4.21
C TRP A 10 -7.41 17.11 3.34
N ASP A 11 -7.76 18.34 3.73
CA ASP A 11 -7.26 19.57 3.09
C ASP A 11 -5.73 19.63 3.14
N ASN A 12 -5.14 19.35 4.31
CA ASN A 12 -3.68 19.28 4.47
C ASN A 12 -3.06 18.14 3.66
N ALA A 13 -3.68 16.95 3.66
CA ALA A 13 -3.20 15.82 2.89
C ALA A 13 -3.21 16.10 1.38
N LYS A 14 -4.31 16.68 0.87
CA LYS A 14 -4.42 17.09 -0.54
C LYS A 14 -3.40 18.16 -0.90
N ALA A 15 -3.26 19.20 -0.07
CA ALA A 15 -2.27 20.25 -0.31
C ALA A 15 -0.83 19.69 -0.36
N ALA A 16 -0.49 18.76 0.52
CA ALA A 16 0.83 18.13 0.54
C ALA A 16 1.08 17.22 -0.67
N ILE A 17 0.13 16.35 -1.01
CA ILE A 17 0.27 15.41 -2.13
C ILE A 17 0.22 16.13 -3.48
N SER A 18 -0.56 17.20 -3.62
CA SER A 18 -0.67 17.95 -4.89
C SER A 18 0.63 18.61 -5.35
N ILE A 19 1.65 18.69 -4.50
CA ILE A 19 3.00 19.12 -4.91
C ILE A 19 3.59 18.15 -5.95
N LEU A 20 3.18 16.87 -5.91
CA LEU A 20 3.63 15.83 -6.85
C LEU A 20 2.85 15.84 -8.17
N ASP A 21 1.72 16.55 -8.25
CA ASP A 21 0.84 16.53 -9.42
C ASP A 21 1.61 16.97 -10.68
N GLY A 22 1.64 16.08 -11.68
CA GLY A 22 2.36 16.31 -12.95
C GLY A 22 3.89 16.28 -12.84
N GLN A 23 4.45 15.99 -11.67
CA GLN A 23 5.90 15.89 -11.43
C GLN A 23 6.36 14.44 -11.32
N VAL A 24 5.72 13.66 -10.44
CA VAL A 24 6.04 12.26 -10.19
C VAL A 24 4.73 11.49 -9.99
N PRO A 25 4.52 10.34 -10.65
CA PRO A 25 3.33 9.55 -10.43
C PRO A 25 3.31 8.96 -9.01
N TYR A 26 2.13 8.86 -8.41
CA TYR A 26 1.94 8.32 -7.07
C TYR A 26 0.68 7.43 -6.99
N ALA A 27 0.77 6.38 -6.17
CA ALA A 27 -0.32 5.48 -5.84
C ALA A 27 -0.64 5.61 -4.35
N LEU A 28 -1.92 5.63 -3.99
CA LEU A 28 -2.37 5.84 -2.61
C LEU A 28 -3.18 4.62 -2.12
N ALA A 29 -2.78 4.07 -0.98
CA ALA A 29 -3.55 3.07 -0.25
C ALA A 29 -4.13 3.69 1.03
N LEU A 30 -5.43 3.53 1.25
CA LEU A 30 -6.10 4.06 2.44
C LEU A 30 -5.79 3.22 3.68
N GLY A 31 -5.65 3.88 4.82
CA GLY A 31 -5.54 3.26 6.13
C GLY A 31 -6.84 3.19 6.91
N ASN A 32 -6.83 2.49 8.04
CA ASN A 32 -7.99 2.35 8.91
C ASN A 32 -8.55 3.72 9.35
N HIS A 33 -7.66 4.68 9.62
CA HIS A 33 -8.06 6.02 10.05
C HIS A 33 -8.78 6.82 8.95
N ASP A 34 -8.52 6.57 7.66
CA ASP A 34 -9.26 7.20 6.54
C ASP A 34 -10.76 6.81 6.55
N TYR A 35 -11.11 5.72 7.23
CA TYR A 35 -12.47 5.24 7.49
C TYR A 35 -12.98 5.59 8.90
N GLY A 36 -12.23 6.41 9.65
CA GLY A 36 -12.53 6.84 11.01
C GLY A 36 -11.71 6.10 12.07
N PHE A 37 -11.76 6.58 13.32
CA PHE A 37 -10.85 6.14 14.40
C PHE A 37 -10.75 4.62 14.63
N VAL A 38 -11.86 3.91 14.46
CA VAL A 38 -11.93 2.45 14.66
C VAL A 38 -12.34 1.71 13.38
N ALA A 39 -12.35 2.42 12.23
CA ALA A 39 -12.83 1.92 10.95
C ALA A 39 -14.14 1.11 11.12
N SER A 40 -15.18 1.74 11.69
CA SER A 40 -16.45 1.04 11.98
C SER A 40 -17.29 0.76 10.74
N ASP A 41 -17.07 1.53 9.67
CA ASP A 41 -17.67 1.36 8.36
C ASP A 41 -16.62 1.67 7.27
N ARG A 42 -17.02 1.63 5.99
CA ARG A 42 -16.16 1.98 4.85
C ARG A 42 -16.42 3.40 4.30
N THR A 43 -16.94 4.30 5.13
CA THR A 43 -17.14 5.71 4.76
C THR A 43 -15.82 6.45 4.81
N THR A 44 -15.43 7.11 3.72
CA THR A 44 -14.18 7.88 3.66
C THR A 44 -14.40 9.21 2.93
N LEU A 45 -13.62 10.23 3.29
CA LEU A 45 -13.61 11.50 2.56
C LEU A 45 -12.77 11.43 1.28
N PHE A 46 -11.98 10.37 1.07
CA PHE A 46 -11.15 10.18 -0.12
C PHE A 46 -11.94 10.38 -1.43
N LEU A 47 -13.16 9.87 -1.45
CA LEU A 47 -14.10 9.89 -2.57
C LEU A 47 -15.21 10.94 -2.43
N ASN A 48 -15.25 11.68 -1.32
CA ASN A 48 -16.41 12.51 -0.99
C ASN A 48 -16.61 13.60 -2.04
N SER A 49 -17.60 13.41 -2.89
CA SER A 49 -18.17 14.44 -3.73
C SER A 49 -19.52 14.81 -3.14
N SER A 50 -19.58 15.95 -2.45
CA SER A 50 -20.86 16.62 -2.20
C SER A 50 -21.07 17.66 -3.30
N THR A 51 -22.28 18.17 -3.46
CA THR A 51 -22.55 19.26 -4.43
C THR A 51 -21.69 20.49 -4.17
N ASP A 52 -21.18 20.65 -2.94
CA ASP A 52 -20.46 21.83 -2.47
C ASP A 52 -18.96 21.55 -2.26
N THR A 53 -18.49 20.30 -2.39
CA THR A 53 -17.08 19.95 -2.19
C THR A 53 -16.63 18.90 -3.22
N PRO A 54 -15.67 19.24 -4.10
CA PRO A 54 -15.11 18.27 -5.03
C PRO A 54 -14.34 17.18 -4.26
N PRO A 55 -14.24 15.97 -4.81
CA PRO A 55 -13.53 14.89 -4.14
C PRO A 55 -12.06 15.23 -3.92
N TYR A 56 -11.47 14.69 -2.85
CA TYR A 56 -10.05 14.88 -2.54
C TYR A 56 -9.18 14.13 -3.55
N PHE A 57 -9.45 12.83 -3.72
CA PHE A 57 -8.73 11.93 -4.61
C PHE A 57 -9.69 11.02 -5.42
N GLY A 58 -10.94 11.44 -5.57
CA GLY A 58 -11.96 10.75 -6.38
C GLY A 58 -11.77 10.93 -7.88
N THR A 59 -12.72 10.42 -8.66
CA THR A 59 -12.72 10.56 -10.13
C THR A 59 -12.63 12.02 -10.58
N GLY A 60 -11.87 12.29 -11.64
CA GLY A 60 -11.66 13.64 -12.18
C GLY A 60 -10.68 14.53 -11.41
N THR A 61 -10.12 14.07 -10.29
CA THR A 61 -9.03 14.77 -9.59
C THR A 61 -7.68 14.56 -10.27
N PRO A 62 -6.67 15.41 -10.03
CA PRO A 62 -5.31 15.20 -10.53
C PRO A 62 -4.77 13.79 -10.23
N TYR A 63 -5.00 13.28 -9.01
CA TYR A 63 -4.67 11.90 -8.64
C TYR A 63 -5.31 10.90 -9.60
N ALA A 64 -6.63 10.99 -9.83
CA ALA A 64 -7.35 9.98 -10.60
C ALA A 64 -7.16 10.09 -12.13
N THR A 65 -6.53 11.17 -12.60
CA THR A 65 -6.23 11.41 -14.02
C THR A 65 -4.75 11.22 -14.36
N GLN A 66 -3.94 10.73 -13.43
CA GLN A 66 -2.52 10.43 -13.68
C GLN A 66 -2.38 9.43 -14.84
N SER A 67 -1.39 9.66 -15.71
CA SER A 67 -1.12 8.76 -16.84
C SER A 67 -0.66 7.37 -16.42
N SER A 68 -0.18 7.21 -15.19
CA SER A 68 0.20 5.90 -14.64
C SER A 68 -1.01 5.05 -14.27
N ILE A 69 -2.19 5.64 -14.04
CA ILE A 69 -3.39 4.89 -13.63
C ILE A 69 -3.89 4.07 -14.81
N GLY A 70 -3.97 2.77 -14.59
CA GLY A 70 -4.63 1.85 -15.52
C GLY A 70 -6.11 1.63 -15.19
N GLY A 71 -6.50 1.79 -13.94
CA GLY A 71 -7.90 1.73 -13.54
C GLY A 71 -8.13 1.57 -12.04
N PHE A 72 -9.41 1.50 -11.70
CA PHE A 72 -9.92 1.40 -10.34
C PHE A 72 -10.82 0.18 -10.19
N TYR A 73 -10.99 -0.29 -8.95
CA TYR A 73 -12.03 -1.25 -8.65
C TYR A 73 -13.41 -0.62 -8.86
N ILE A 74 -14.31 -1.35 -9.52
CA ILE A 74 -15.69 -0.93 -9.76
C ILE A 74 -16.59 -1.81 -8.90
N GLU A 75 -17.39 -1.18 -8.06
CA GLU A 75 -18.35 -1.88 -7.20
C GLU A 75 -19.45 -2.57 -8.03
N PRO A 76 -20.12 -3.61 -7.50
CA PRO A 76 -21.18 -4.32 -8.23
C PRO A 76 -22.35 -3.44 -8.69
N ASP A 77 -22.58 -2.30 -8.04
CA ASP A 77 -23.59 -1.30 -8.41
C ASP A 77 -23.08 -0.28 -9.46
N ALA A 78 -21.93 -0.57 -10.08
CA ALA A 78 -21.21 0.27 -11.03
C ALA A 78 -20.62 1.57 -10.45
N THR A 79 -20.59 1.73 -9.12
CA THR A 79 -19.89 2.83 -8.48
C THR A 79 -18.38 2.67 -8.68
N VAL A 80 -17.73 3.68 -9.26
CA VAL A 80 -16.27 3.73 -9.36
C VAL A 80 -15.71 4.34 -8.08
N LYS A 81 -14.91 3.56 -7.34
CA LYS A 81 -14.18 4.04 -6.17
C LYS A 81 -12.69 4.04 -6.45
N THR A 82 -12.01 5.13 -6.13
CA THR A 82 -10.57 5.28 -6.37
C THR A 82 -9.70 4.85 -5.19
N ASP A 83 -10.31 4.22 -4.17
CA ASP A 83 -9.66 3.68 -2.96
C ASP A 83 -8.98 2.33 -3.19
N SER A 84 -9.16 1.73 -4.36
CA SER A 84 -8.33 0.64 -4.88
C SER A 84 -8.02 0.88 -6.35
N SER A 85 -6.74 0.87 -6.71
CA SER A 85 -6.23 1.27 -8.02
C SER A 85 -5.08 0.39 -8.48
N TRP A 86 -4.85 0.36 -9.80
CA TRP A 86 -3.64 -0.19 -10.36
C TRP A 86 -2.96 0.83 -11.28
N HIS A 87 -1.63 0.79 -11.26
CA HIS A 87 -0.79 1.71 -12.01
C HIS A 87 0.28 0.95 -12.79
N THR A 88 0.69 1.51 -13.92
CA THR A 88 1.84 1.01 -14.69
C THR A 88 2.84 2.11 -14.98
N PHE A 89 4.10 1.71 -15.09
CA PHE A 89 5.17 2.55 -15.61
C PHE A 89 6.31 1.67 -16.10
N THR A 90 7.15 2.23 -16.96
CA THR A 90 8.37 1.57 -17.44
C THR A 90 9.58 2.31 -16.90
N ALA A 91 10.55 1.58 -16.36
CA ALA A 91 11.83 2.13 -15.91
C ALA A 91 12.96 1.16 -16.23
N ASN A 92 14.09 1.67 -16.72
CA ASN A 92 15.25 0.85 -17.11
C ASN A 92 14.93 -0.30 -18.10
N GLY A 93 13.91 -0.10 -18.95
CA GLY A 93 13.45 -1.11 -19.90
C GLY A 93 12.57 -2.21 -19.31
N GLU A 94 12.18 -2.08 -18.04
CA GLU A 94 11.34 -3.02 -17.30
C GLU A 94 9.96 -2.41 -17.03
N ASP A 95 8.92 -3.22 -17.17
CA ASP A 95 7.53 -2.82 -16.94
C ASP A 95 7.12 -3.18 -15.51
N PHE A 96 6.52 -2.23 -14.80
CA PHE A 96 6.08 -2.39 -13.42
C PHE A 96 4.57 -2.24 -13.31
N LEU A 97 3.96 -3.08 -12.47
CA LEU A 97 2.56 -2.98 -12.06
C LEU A 97 2.50 -2.69 -10.56
N VAL A 98 1.89 -1.58 -10.17
CA VAL A 98 1.63 -1.26 -8.76
C VAL A 98 0.15 -1.43 -8.47
N LEU A 99 -0.17 -2.31 -7.52
CA LEU A 99 -1.51 -2.45 -6.97
C LEU A 99 -1.58 -1.67 -5.65
N ALA A 100 -2.45 -0.68 -5.55
CA ALA A 100 -2.74 0.02 -4.30
C ALA A 100 -4.15 -0.35 -3.85
N LEU A 101 -4.25 -1.16 -2.79
CA LEU A 101 -5.52 -1.72 -2.32
C LEU A 101 -5.98 -1.04 -1.03
N GLU A 102 -7.30 -0.96 -0.88
CA GLU A 102 -7.99 -0.38 0.28
C GLU A 102 -7.54 -1.01 1.63
N TRP A 103 -7.87 -0.34 2.74
CA TRP A 103 -7.71 -0.91 4.07
C TRP A 103 -8.44 -2.24 4.20
N GLY A 104 -7.71 -3.26 4.69
CA GLY A 104 -8.23 -4.63 4.86
C GLY A 104 -9.01 -5.07 3.61
N PRO A 105 -8.31 -5.26 2.46
CA PRO A 105 -8.96 -5.43 1.17
C PRO A 105 -10.09 -6.46 1.22
N ARG A 106 -11.25 -6.13 0.64
CA ARG A 106 -12.37 -7.08 0.54
C ARG A 106 -12.07 -8.19 -0.46
N ASP A 107 -12.72 -9.34 -0.31
CA ASP A 107 -12.54 -10.48 -1.22
C ASP A 107 -12.83 -10.13 -2.70
N PRO A 108 -13.88 -9.34 -3.04
CA PRO A 108 -14.08 -8.88 -4.42
C PRO A 108 -12.94 -7.99 -4.97
N VAL A 109 -12.31 -7.18 -4.11
CA VAL A 109 -11.17 -6.34 -4.50
C VAL A 109 -9.93 -7.21 -4.74
N VAL A 110 -9.69 -8.22 -3.90
CA VAL A 110 -8.60 -9.19 -4.10
C VAL A 110 -8.81 -10.00 -5.39
N ALA A 111 -10.04 -10.45 -5.66
CA ALA A 111 -10.37 -11.16 -6.90
C ALA A 111 -10.19 -10.27 -8.14
N TRP A 112 -10.54 -8.99 -8.05
CA TRP A 112 -10.27 -8.01 -9.11
C TRP A 112 -8.76 -7.79 -9.31
N ALA A 113 -7.99 -7.66 -8.24
CA ALA A 113 -6.54 -7.52 -8.32
C ALA A 113 -5.90 -8.73 -9.02
N GLU A 114 -6.39 -9.95 -8.77
CA GLU A 114 -6.00 -11.16 -9.51
C GLU A 114 -6.26 -11.01 -11.03
N ILE A 115 -7.41 -10.50 -11.45
CA ILE A 115 -7.70 -10.25 -12.87
C ILE A 115 -6.69 -9.26 -13.47
N VAL A 116 -6.36 -8.19 -12.74
CA VAL A 116 -5.35 -7.23 -13.18
C VAL A 116 -3.99 -7.90 -13.34
N VAL A 117 -3.51 -8.66 -12.35
CA VAL A 117 -2.22 -9.35 -12.43
C VAL A 117 -2.16 -10.34 -13.60
N VAL A 118 -3.21 -11.13 -13.80
CA VAL A 118 -3.31 -12.09 -14.92
C VAL A 118 -3.26 -11.38 -16.27
N ALA A 119 -3.79 -10.16 -16.38
CA ALA A 119 -3.72 -9.37 -17.59
C ALA A 119 -2.34 -8.72 -17.86
N HIS A 120 -1.43 -8.73 -16.88
CA HIS A 120 -0.10 -8.10 -16.95
C HIS A 120 1.03 -9.10 -16.63
N PRO A 121 1.14 -10.24 -17.34
CA PRO A 121 2.09 -11.30 -17.00
C PRO A 121 3.56 -10.91 -17.15
N ASN A 122 3.85 -9.86 -17.92
CA ASN A 122 5.21 -9.37 -18.17
C ASN A 122 5.61 -8.18 -17.27
N HIS A 123 4.78 -7.81 -16.30
CA HIS A 123 5.08 -6.70 -15.39
C HIS A 123 5.59 -7.23 -14.05
N HIS A 124 6.58 -6.55 -13.47
CA HIS A 124 7.02 -6.77 -12.09
C HIS A 124 6.02 -6.15 -11.12
N VAL A 125 5.36 -6.98 -10.32
CA VAL A 125 4.23 -6.57 -9.50
C VAL A 125 4.66 -6.19 -8.09
N ILE A 126 4.22 -4.99 -7.68
CA ILE A 126 4.37 -4.45 -6.34
C ILE A 126 2.97 -4.26 -5.75
N LEU A 127 2.71 -4.84 -4.58
CA LEU A 127 1.49 -4.59 -3.82
C LEU A 127 1.75 -3.54 -2.73
N THR A 128 0.91 -2.52 -2.64
CA THR A 128 0.83 -1.65 -1.48
C THR A 128 -0.58 -1.69 -0.86
N THR A 129 -0.62 -1.90 0.45
CA THR A 129 -1.83 -1.80 1.26
C THR A 129 -1.42 -1.35 2.66
N HIS A 130 -2.35 -0.84 3.46
CA HIS A 130 -1.98 -0.24 4.74
C HIS A 130 -1.48 -1.26 5.77
N ALA A 131 -2.04 -2.48 5.80
CA ALA A 131 -1.67 -3.53 6.75
C ALA A 131 -1.32 -4.85 6.04
N TYR A 132 -0.10 -5.33 6.26
CA TYR A 132 0.36 -6.61 5.69
C TYR A 132 1.36 -7.30 6.64
N MET A 133 2.55 -6.72 6.83
CA MET A 133 3.56 -7.20 7.79
C MET A 133 3.30 -6.64 9.19
N TYR A 134 3.62 -7.45 10.21
CA TYR A 134 3.70 -7.08 11.61
C TYR A 134 5.15 -6.74 12.01
N PHE A 135 5.34 -6.15 13.20
CA PHE A 135 6.66 -5.70 13.65
C PHE A 135 7.62 -6.83 14.05
N ASP A 136 7.15 -8.07 14.10
CA ASP A 136 7.92 -9.25 14.52
C ASP A 136 8.37 -10.10 13.32
N GLU A 137 8.52 -9.45 12.15
CA GLU A 137 8.92 -10.08 10.90
C GLU A 137 7.96 -11.17 10.40
N THR A 138 6.76 -11.24 10.97
CA THR A 138 5.66 -12.08 10.47
C THR A 138 4.64 -11.25 9.69
N ARG A 139 3.83 -11.92 8.87
CA ARG A 139 2.61 -11.29 8.33
C ARG A 139 1.59 -11.13 9.44
N HIS A 140 0.67 -10.18 9.27
CA HIS A 140 -0.61 -10.29 9.94
C HIS A 140 -1.25 -11.64 9.59
N ASP A 141 -1.61 -12.44 10.60
CA ASP A 141 -2.21 -13.77 10.47
C ASP A 141 -3.21 -13.97 11.61
N TRP A 142 -4.45 -13.51 11.40
CA TRP A 142 -5.52 -13.59 12.37
C TRP A 142 -5.89 -15.02 12.70
N ALA A 143 -5.87 -15.91 11.71
CA ALA A 143 -6.24 -17.32 11.87
C ALA A 143 -5.35 -18.02 12.91
N THR A 144 -4.05 -17.70 12.91
CA THR A 144 -3.09 -18.29 13.86
C THR A 144 -2.90 -17.46 15.13
N LYS A 145 -2.88 -16.14 15.01
CA LYS A 145 -2.46 -15.22 16.11
C LYS A 145 -3.63 -14.55 16.81
N GLY A 146 -4.77 -14.41 16.14
CA GLY A 146 -5.95 -13.72 16.66
C GLY A 146 -5.60 -12.36 17.29
N SER A 147 -6.21 -12.10 18.45
CA SER A 147 -6.04 -10.84 19.19
C SER A 147 -4.64 -10.57 19.72
N SER A 148 -3.67 -11.49 19.60
CA SER A 148 -2.27 -11.19 19.93
C SER A 148 -1.63 -10.21 18.94
N GLN A 149 -2.14 -10.14 17.70
CA GLN A 149 -1.83 -9.08 16.76
C GLN A 149 -2.85 -7.95 16.88
N LEU A 150 -2.61 -7.04 17.83
CA LEU A 150 -3.55 -5.97 18.21
C LEU A 150 -3.97 -5.07 17.05
N TRP A 151 -3.10 -4.89 16.07
CA TRP A 151 -3.33 -4.05 14.89
C TRP A 151 -3.82 -4.82 13.66
N ASN A 152 -4.16 -6.11 13.77
CA ASN A 152 -4.67 -6.87 12.62
C ASN A 152 -5.98 -6.26 12.09
N PRO A 153 -6.18 -6.13 10.75
CA PRO A 153 -7.44 -5.65 10.17
C PRO A 153 -8.72 -6.33 10.68
N HIS A 154 -8.64 -7.61 11.06
CA HIS A 154 -9.75 -8.37 11.64
C HIS A 154 -10.22 -7.83 13.01
N SER A 155 -9.37 -7.08 13.73
CA SER A 155 -9.70 -6.43 15.00
C SER A 155 -10.57 -5.17 14.85
N TYR A 156 -10.79 -4.68 13.63
CA TYR A 156 -11.51 -3.43 13.37
C TYR A 156 -12.95 -3.66 12.91
N GLY A 157 -13.81 -2.65 13.01
CA GLY A 157 -15.24 -2.81 12.70
C GLY A 157 -15.51 -3.21 11.25
N THR A 158 -14.64 -2.85 10.30
CA THR A 158 -14.74 -3.27 8.90
C THR A 158 -14.74 -4.78 8.69
N SER A 159 -14.15 -5.56 9.61
CA SER A 159 -14.09 -7.03 9.50
C SER A 159 -15.46 -7.69 9.58
N SER A 160 -16.43 -7.04 10.22
CA SER A 160 -17.80 -7.54 10.37
C SER A 160 -18.72 -7.15 9.21
N LEU A 161 -18.22 -6.40 8.23
CA LEU A 161 -19.01 -5.92 7.09
C LEU A 161 -19.01 -6.93 5.94
N ALA A 162 -19.99 -6.76 5.03
CA ALA A 162 -20.06 -7.56 3.81
C ALA A 162 -18.84 -7.35 2.91
N GLY A 163 -18.46 -8.41 2.18
CA GLY A 163 -17.28 -8.43 1.31
C GLY A 163 -15.99 -8.90 2.00
N GLY A 164 -16.02 -9.14 3.32
CA GLY A 164 -14.89 -9.68 4.06
C GLY A 164 -13.80 -8.65 4.35
N THR A 165 -12.70 -9.13 4.91
CA THR A 165 -11.48 -8.36 5.20
C THR A 165 -10.32 -9.32 5.10
N ASN A 166 -9.25 -8.89 4.42
CA ASN A 166 -8.04 -9.68 4.25
C ASN A 166 -6.88 -9.05 5.00
N ASP A 167 -6.16 -9.87 5.77
CA ASP A 167 -4.88 -9.51 6.36
C ASP A 167 -3.68 -9.97 5.50
N GLY A 168 -2.46 -9.78 5.99
CA GLY A 168 -1.24 -10.07 5.23
C GLY A 168 -1.11 -11.53 4.80
N GLN A 169 -1.46 -12.48 5.67
CA GLN A 169 -1.38 -13.91 5.37
C GLN A 169 -2.49 -14.31 4.37
N GLU A 170 -3.69 -13.77 4.50
CA GLU A 170 -4.75 -14.01 3.52
C GLU A 170 -4.42 -13.41 2.14
N LEU A 171 -3.85 -12.21 2.08
CA LEU A 171 -3.37 -11.60 0.83
C LEU A 171 -2.22 -12.40 0.22
N TRP A 172 -1.31 -12.92 1.04
CA TRP A 172 -0.24 -13.81 0.60
C TRP A 172 -0.82 -15.05 -0.08
N ASP A 173 -1.77 -15.73 0.57
CA ASP A 173 -2.34 -16.99 0.10
C ASP A 173 -3.30 -16.83 -1.09
N LYS A 174 -4.11 -15.77 -1.10
CA LYS A 174 -5.13 -15.54 -2.14
C LYS A 174 -4.59 -14.86 -3.39
N LEU A 175 -3.48 -14.12 -3.29
CA LEU A 175 -2.95 -13.29 -4.38
C LEU A 175 -1.44 -13.41 -4.54
N VAL A 176 -0.64 -12.94 -3.59
CA VAL A 176 0.78 -12.61 -3.83
C VAL A 176 1.61 -13.83 -4.21
N LYS A 177 1.47 -14.95 -3.50
CA LYS A 177 2.31 -16.14 -3.75
C LYS A 177 1.96 -16.87 -5.05
N LYS A 178 0.75 -16.63 -5.60
CA LYS A 178 0.20 -17.40 -6.73
C LYS A 178 0.76 -16.99 -8.09
N TYR A 179 1.47 -15.87 -8.20
CA TYR A 179 1.94 -15.38 -9.50
C TYR A 179 3.45 -15.18 -9.50
N PRO A 180 4.13 -15.59 -10.60
CA PRO A 180 5.59 -15.59 -10.69
C PRO A 180 6.19 -14.18 -10.73
N ASN A 181 5.39 -13.17 -11.03
CA ASN A 181 5.82 -11.81 -11.29
C ASN A 181 5.62 -10.86 -10.09
N PHE A 182 5.14 -11.34 -8.93
CA PHE A 182 5.23 -10.57 -7.69
C PHE A 182 6.68 -10.51 -7.20
N ILE A 183 7.14 -9.31 -6.88
CA ILE A 183 8.50 -9.08 -6.35
C ILE A 183 8.51 -8.40 -4.98
N MET A 184 7.44 -7.68 -4.63
CA MET A 184 7.44 -6.85 -3.42
C MET A 184 6.04 -6.59 -2.85
N THR A 185 5.95 -6.49 -1.53
CA THR A 185 4.80 -5.89 -0.84
C THR A 185 5.24 -4.79 0.14
N LEU A 186 4.44 -3.74 0.25
CA LEU A 186 4.72 -2.53 1.04
C LEU A 186 3.53 -2.20 1.94
N ASN A 187 3.77 -2.06 3.25
CA ASN A 187 2.75 -1.60 4.20
C ASN A 187 3.28 -0.67 5.30
N GLY A 188 2.34 -0.06 6.01
CA GLY A 188 2.57 0.77 7.21
C GLY A 188 1.82 0.19 8.40
N HIS A 189 1.01 1.04 9.07
CA HIS A 189 0.06 0.69 10.12
C HIS A 189 0.64 0.32 11.49
N VAL A 190 1.61 -0.58 11.53
CA VAL A 190 2.14 -1.14 12.79
C VAL A 190 3.13 -0.18 13.45
N LEU A 191 2.98 0.07 14.74
CA LEU A 191 3.59 1.24 15.41
C LEU A 191 4.97 1.02 16.04
N ASN A 192 5.34 -0.21 16.39
CA ASN A 192 6.42 -0.54 17.36
C ASN A 192 7.81 0.03 16.99
N ASP A 193 8.74 -0.78 16.50
CA ASP A 193 9.94 -0.27 15.82
C ASP A 193 9.60 0.27 14.42
N GLY A 194 8.40 -0.05 13.91
CA GLY A 194 7.85 0.50 12.69
C GLY A 194 8.55 -0.03 11.43
N ALA A 195 9.29 -1.13 11.54
CA ALA A 195 9.97 -1.74 10.41
C ALA A 195 9.95 -3.26 10.51
N ALA A 196 9.81 -3.94 9.38
CA ALA A 196 9.97 -5.38 9.28
C ALA A 196 10.34 -5.74 7.85
N LEU A 197 11.06 -6.85 7.69
CA LEU A 197 11.41 -7.42 6.39
C LEU A 197 11.23 -8.93 6.44
N LEU A 198 10.46 -9.46 5.49
CA LEU A 198 10.34 -10.89 5.25
C LEU A 198 10.46 -11.17 3.76
N THR A 199 11.38 -12.03 3.38
CA THR A 199 11.41 -12.60 2.02
C THR A 199 10.76 -13.98 2.05
N SER A 200 9.88 -14.26 1.10
CA SER A 200 9.24 -15.58 0.98
C SER A 200 9.17 -16.01 -0.47
N THR A 201 9.37 -17.31 -0.69
CA THR A 201 9.23 -17.94 -1.99
C THR A 201 7.75 -18.15 -2.33
N GLY A 202 7.31 -17.63 -3.49
CA GLY A 202 6.01 -17.88 -4.08
C GLY A 202 5.88 -19.29 -4.67
N ASP A 203 4.68 -19.64 -5.12
CA ASP A 203 4.36 -20.98 -5.65
C ASP A 203 5.13 -21.31 -6.95
N HIS A 204 5.70 -20.29 -7.60
CA HIS A 204 6.51 -20.40 -8.81
C HIS A 204 8.01 -20.27 -8.59
N GLY A 205 8.47 -20.19 -7.33
CA GLY A 205 9.89 -20.06 -7.00
C GLY A 205 10.44 -18.62 -7.04
N ASN A 206 9.61 -17.63 -7.35
CA ASN A 206 9.97 -16.21 -7.22
C ASN A 206 10.05 -15.81 -5.74
N GLU A 207 11.02 -14.98 -5.40
CA GLU A 207 11.17 -14.39 -4.07
C GLU A 207 10.38 -13.08 -3.99
N VAL A 208 9.56 -12.95 -2.95
CA VAL A 208 8.76 -11.73 -2.71
C VAL A 208 9.24 -11.05 -1.43
N HIS A 209 9.74 -9.83 -1.56
CA HIS A 209 10.23 -9.03 -0.43
C HIS A 209 9.10 -8.21 0.18
N GLN A 210 8.76 -8.48 1.44
CA GLN A 210 7.59 -7.94 2.12
C GLN A 210 8.06 -7.01 3.23
N MET A 211 7.65 -5.74 3.18
CA MET A 211 8.24 -4.70 4.02
C MET A 211 7.21 -3.84 4.72
N LEU A 212 7.39 -3.71 6.04
CA LEU A 212 6.75 -2.71 6.88
C LEU A 212 7.65 -1.48 6.99
N CYS A 213 7.08 -0.29 6.77
CA CYS A 213 7.70 1.00 7.06
C CYS A 213 6.66 1.93 7.69
N ASN A 214 6.82 2.27 8.97
CA ASN A 214 5.95 3.19 9.67
C ASN A 214 6.71 4.04 10.69
N TYR A 215 7.03 5.27 10.28
CA TYR A 215 7.80 6.18 11.11
C TYR A 215 6.94 7.08 12.00
N GLN A 216 5.61 6.95 11.98
CA GLN A 216 4.68 7.93 12.58
C GLN A 216 4.89 8.18 14.09
N MET A 217 5.55 7.24 14.79
CA MET A 217 5.83 7.33 16.23
C MET A 217 7.13 8.06 16.56
N LEU A 218 7.95 8.41 15.56
CA LEU A 218 9.08 9.32 15.77
C LEU A 218 8.57 10.74 16.08
N PRO A 219 9.44 11.62 16.63
CA PRO A 219 9.06 13.01 16.92
C PRO A 219 8.43 13.74 15.73
N GLU A 220 7.70 14.83 16.00
CA GLU A 220 7.00 15.62 14.96
C GLU A 220 6.04 14.81 14.04
N GLY A 221 5.59 13.63 14.49
CA GLY A 221 4.72 12.75 13.71
C GLY A 221 5.45 11.95 12.62
N GLY A 222 6.76 11.74 12.77
CA GLY A 222 7.56 10.92 11.87
C GLY A 222 8.81 11.58 11.30
N GLN A 223 9.06 12.84 11.66
CA GLN A 223 10.20 13.65 11.20
C GLN A 223 10.40 13.68 9.68
N GLY A 224 9.37 13.38 8.89
CA GLY A 224 9.44 13.35 7.43
C GLY A 224 10.26 12.21 6.84
N TYR A 225 10.55 11.13 7.58
CA TYR A 225 11.29 10.00 7.00
C TYR A 225 10.51 9.30 5.89
N LEU A 226 11.20 9.02 4.80
CA LEU A 226 10.73 8.30 3.63
C LEU A 226 11.64 7.10 3.36
N ARG A 227 11.04 5.95 3.03
CA ARG A 227 11.78 4.80 2.53
C ARG A 227 11.97 4.94 1.02
N ILE A 228 13.21 4.86 0.57
CA ILE A 228 13.63 4.99 -0.82
C ILE A 228 14.12 3.62 -1.30
N TYR A 229 13.55 3.18 -2.42
CA TYR A 229 13.91 1.95 -3.11
C TYR A 229 14.60 2.30 -4.42
N THR A 230 15.88 1.99 -4.54
CA THR A 230 16.66 2.24 -5.76
C THR A 230 16.93 0.91 -6.46
N PHE A 231 16.16 0.65 -7.52
CA PHE A 231 16.40 -0.46 -8.44
C PHE A 231 17.67 -0.16 -9.24
N LYS A 232 18.71 -0.97 -9.03
CA LYS A 232 20.02 -0.77 -9.66
C LYS A 232 19.96 -1.27 -11.12
N THR A 233 20.87 -0.76 -11.94
CA THR A 233 20.92 -1.09 -13.38
C THR A 233 21.35 -2.52 -13.66
N ASP A 234 21.81 -3.27 -12.65
CA ASP A 234 22.12 -4.69 -12.73
C ASP A 234 20.86 -5.58 -12.82
N LYS A 235 19.67 -5.00 -12.62
CA LYS A 235 18.36 -5.67 -12.62
C LYS A 235 18.17 -6.72 -11.53
N GLU A 236 19.10 -6.82 -10.59
CA GLU A 236 19.09 -7.83 -9.53
C GLU A 236 19.03 -7.18 -8.15
N THR A 237 19.57 -5.97 -8.01
CA THR A 237 19.71 -5.32 -6.71
C THR A 237 18.69 -4.22 -6.52
N VAL A 238 18.00 -4.23 -5.37
CA VAL A 238 17.27 -3.06 -4.87
C VAL A 238 17.97 -2.53 -3.63
N GLU A 239 18.55 -1.34 -3.72
CA GLU A 239 19.12 -0.65 -2.57
C GLU A 239 18.00 0.06 -1.79
N VAL A 240 17.90 -0.25 -0.50
CA VAL A 240 16.87 0.27 0.39
C VAL A 240 17.52 1.23 1.38
N LYS A 241 17.06 2.48 1.41
CA LYS A 241 17.54 3.52 2.34
C LYS A 241 16.37 4.31 2.91
N THR A 242 16.55 4.85 4.11
CA THR A 242 15.55 5.73 4.74
C THR A 242 16.14 7.11 4.94
N TYR A 243 15.46 8.15 4.45
CA TYR A 243 15.96 9.52 4.46
C TYR A 243 14.86 10.50 4.84
N SER A 244 15.20 11.51 5.63
CA SER A 244 14.32 12.63 5.94
C SER A 244 14.82 13.89 5.22
N PRO A 245 14.04 14.47 4.28
CA PRO A 245 14.34 15.78 3.70
C PRO A 245 14.12 16.93 4.68
N VAL A 246 13.39 16.71 5.79
CA VAL A 246 13.16 17.72 6.83
C VAL A 246 14.38 17.87 7.72
N LEU A 247 15.03 16.75 8.03
CA LEU A 247 16.22 16.71 8.88
C LEU A 247 17.53 16.69 8.08
N ASP A 248 17.46 16.49 6.76
CA ASP A 248 18.59 16.28 5.86
C ASP A 248 19.54 15.17 6.34
N GLN A 249 18.97 14.01 6.71
CA GLN A 249 19.77 12.87 7.19
C GLN A 249 19.14 11.52 6.86
N TYR A 250 20.00 10.52 6.78
CA TYR A 250 19.59 9.12 6.69
C TYR A 250 19.23 8.58 8.07
N TYR A 251 18.17 7.76 8.12
CA TYR A 251 17.91 6.93 9.29
C TYR A 251 18.80 5.70 9.21
N LEU A 252 19.79 5.62 10.10
CA LEU A 252 20.76 4.52 10.10
C LEU A 252 20.25 3.33 10.91
N GLY A 253 20.48 2.13 10.40
CA GLY A 253 20.15 0.88 11.09
C GLY A 253 19.96 -0.28 10.10
N ALA A 254 20.11 -1.52 10.57
CA ALA A 254 20.03 -2.70 9.70
C ALA A 254 18.65 -2.88 9.04
N GLN A 255 17.57 -2.40 9.68
CA GLN A 255 16.21 -2.38 9.11
C GLN A 255 15.92 -1.13 8.26
N GLN A 256 16.88 -0.19 8.14
CA GLN A 256 16.71 1.09 7.44
C GLN A 256 17.62 1.25 6.22
N GLU A 257 18.75 0.54 6.20
CA GLU A 257 19.71 0.50 5.09
C GLU A 257 20.16 -0.95 4.82
N PHE A 258 19.80 -1.48 3.65
CA PHE A 258 20.15 -2.83 3.21
C PHE A 258 19.94 -2.99 1.70
N ASN A 259 20.44 -4.09 1.13
CA ASN A 259 20.17 -4.47 -0.26
C ASN A 259 19.26 -5.70 -0.29
N LEU A 260 18.27 -5.67 -1.18
CA LEU A 260 17.50 -6.83 -1.58
C LEU A 260 18.10 -7.43 -2.86
N GLN A 261 17.87 -8.73 -3.07
CA GLN A 261 18.25 -9.45 -4.27
C GLN A 261 16.98 -10.03 -4.89
N LEU A 262 16.62 -9.51 -6.05
CA LEU A 262 15.47 -9.96 -6.81
C LEU A 262 15.75 -11.34 -7.40
N SER A 263 14.78 -12.23 -7.28
CA SER A 263 14.83 -13.57 -7.86
C SER A 263 13.44 -13.94 -8.38
N PRO A 264 13.23 -14.06 -9.70
CA PRO A 264 14.21 -13.79 -10.76
C PRO A 264 14.65 -12.31 -10.80
N SER A 265 15.75 -12.04 -11.51
CA SER A 265 16.13 -10.67 -11.89
C SER A 265 15.02 -10.01 -12.71
N LEU A 266 14.98 -8.68 -12.74
CA LEU A 266 14.09 -7.93 -13.63
C LEU A 266 14.33 -8.28 -15.10
#